data_AF-A0A7Y4Y737-F1
#
_entry.id   AF-A0A7Y4Y737-F1
#
_cell.length_a   1.000
_cell.length_b   1.000
_cell.length_c   1.000
_cell.angle_alpha   90.00
_cell.angle_beta   90.00
_cell.angle_gamma   90.00
#
_symmetry.space_group_name_H-M   'P 1'
#
loop_
_entity.id
_entity.type
_entity.pdbx_description
1 polymer ?
#
loop_
_entity_poly.entity_id
_entity_poly.type
_entity_poly.pdbx_seq_one_letter_code
_entity_poly.pdbx_strand_id
1 'polypeptide(L)' 'MKNLSEIEQTVSQLPDDDFAKFRQWFWEYETEKWDARIEKDIAHKKLDGLANKALDDFNNGKYKSL' A
#
# COMPACT_ATOMS: atom_id res chain seq x y z
N MET A 1 20.73 16.55 0.14
CA MET A 1 19.70 15.57 -0.27
C MET A 1 20.14 14.98 -1.60
N LYS A 2 20.11 13.65 -1.75
CA LYS A 2 20.21 13.06 -3.09
C LYS A 2 18.89 13.25 -3.83
N ASN A 3 18.93 13.46 -5.13
CA ASN A 3 17.73 13.52 -5.97
C ASN A 3 17.24 12.10 -6.31
N LEU A 4 16.03 11.98 -6.87
CA LEU A 4 15.44 10.67 -7.21
C LEU A 4 16.34 9.85 -8.16
N SER A 5 16.89 10.50 -9.19
CA SER A 5 17.74 9.82 -10.17
C SER A 5 19.01 9.25 -9.54
N GLU A 6 19.62 9.96 -8.59
CA GLU A 6 20.78 9.47 -7.84
C GLU A 6 20.44 8.26 -6.96
N ILE A 7 19.22 8.20 -6.41
CA ILE A 7 18.75 7.05 -5.63
C ILE A 7 18.54 5.86 -6.56
N GLU A 8 17.83 6.04 -7.68
CA GLU A 8 17.59 5.00 -8.69
C GLU A 8 18.91 4.41 -9.21
N GLN A 9 19.88 5.28 -9.55
CA GLN A 9 21.19 4.84 -9.98
C GLN A 9 21.90 4.04 -8.88
N THR A 10 21.87 4.51 -7.63
CA THR A 10 22.48 3.79 -6.50
C THR A 10 21.85 2.41 -6.32
N VAL A 11 20.52 2.32 -6.37
CA VAL A 11 19.78 1.05 -6.23
C VAL A 11 20.09 0.10 -7.39
N SER A 12 20.20 0.59 -8.62
CA SER A 12 20.52 -0.23 -9.80
C SER A 12 21.92 -0.84 -9.76
N GLN A 13 22.83 -0.29 -8.95
CA GLN A 13 24.21 -0.74 -8.80
C GLN A 13 24.41 -1.65 -7.58
N LEU A 14 23.35 -1.96 -6.82
CA LEU A 14 23.46 -2.86 -5.67
C LEU A 14 23.82 -4.29 -6.10
N PRO A 15 24.71 -4.98 -5.37
CA PRO A 15 24.85 -6.42 -5.48
C PRO A 15 23.52 -7.14 -5.18
N ASP A 16 23.32 -8.31 -5.77
CA ASP A 16 22.05 -9.06 -5.67
C ASP A 16 21.57 -9.26 -4.22
N ASP A 17 22.48 -9.60 -3.31
CA ASP A 17 22.17 -9.81 -1.88
C ASP A 17 21.68 -8.53 -1.19
N ASP A 18 22.28 -7.38 -1.52
CA ASP A 18 21.90 -6.11 -0.93
C ASP A 18 20.63 -5.55 -1.59
N PHE A 19 20.43 -5.82 -2.88
CA PHE A 19 19.18 -5.52 -3.56
C PHE A 19 18.01 -6.33 -2.98
N ALA A 20 18.23 -7.61 -2.64
CA ALA A 20 17.21 -8.44 -1.99
C ALA A 20 16.82 -7.86 -0.61
N LYS A 21 17.79 -7.48 0.22
CA LYS A 21 17.54 -6.82 1.50
C LYS A 21 16.83 -5.47 1.32
N PHE A 22 17.26 -4.66 0.35
CA PHE A 22 16.62 -3.39 0.03
C PHE A 22 15.15 -3.59 -0.35
N ARG A 23 14.86 -4.58 -1.20
CA ARG A 23 13.48 -4.88 -1.60
C ARG A 23 12.61 -5.29 -0.42
N GLN A 24 13.11 -6.14 0.47
CA GLN A 24 12.37 -6.56 1.66
C GLN A 24 12.05 -5.35 2.54
N TRP A 25 13.06 -4.55 2.88
CA TRP A 25 12.88 -3.35 3.68
C TRP A 25 11.92 -2.35 3.02
N PHE A 26 12.03 -2.14 1.71
CA PHE A 26 11.18 -1.20 0.99
C PHE A 26 9.71 -1.65 0.98
N TRP A 27 9.46 -2.95 0.89
CA TRP A 27 8.11 -3.51 1.01
C TRP A 27 7.48 -3.23 2.38
N GLU A 28 8.24 -3.46 3.46
CA GLU A 28 7.79 -3.17 4.83
C GLU A 28 7.50 -1.67 4.99
N TYR A 29 8.42 -0.81 4.53
CA TYR A 29 8.26 0.64 4.56
C TYR A 29 7.05 1.14 3.76
N GLU A 30 6.82 0.59 2.57
CA GLU A 30 5.66 0.95 1.75
C GLU A 30 4.36 0.49 2.40
N THR A 31 4.36 -0.70 3.03
CA THR A 31 3.23 -1.23 3.79
C THR A 31 2.87 -0.31 4.95
N GLU A 32 3.85 0.11 5.77
CA GLU A 32 3.61 1.06 6.87
C GLU A 32 3.02 2.39 6.39
N LYS A 33 3.52 2.91 5.26
CA LYS A 33 2.98 4.13 4.66
C LYS A 33 1.55 3.95 4.16
N TRP A 34 1.25 2.78 3.58
CA TRP A 34 -0.08 2.46 3.12
C TRP A 34 -1.06 2.36 4.29
N ASP A 35 -0.68 1.70 5.37
CA ASP A 35 -1.48 1.60 6.59
C ASP A 35 -1.79 2.98 7.16
N ALA A 36 -0.77 3.84 7.32
CA ALA A 36 -0.97 5.21 7.78
C ALA A 36 -1.90 6.03 6.86
N ARG A 37 -1.85 5.80 5.54
CA ARG A 37 -2.77 6.44 4.58
C ARG A 37 -4.21 5.93 4.76
N ILE A 38 -4.40 4.62 4.92
CA ILE A 38 -5.71 4.02 5.14
C ILE A 38 -6.32 4.54 6.45
N GLU A 39 -5.56 4.57 7.55
CA GLU A 39 -6.02 5.11 8.83
C GLU A 39 -6.48 6.57 8.69
N LYS A 40 -5.70 7.38 7.97
CA LYS A 40 -6.08 8.76 7.67
C LYS A 40 -7.37 8.82 6.86
N ASP A 41 -7.52 8.01 5.83
CA ASP A 41 -8.72 8.02 4.99
C ASP A 41 -9.97 7.53 5.73
N ILE A 42 -9.82 6.58 6.67
CA ILE A 42 -10.86 6.18 7.63
C ILE A 42 -11.25 7.37 8.52
N ALA A 43 -10.28 8.06 9.11
CA ALA A 43 -10.54 9.23 9.95
C ALA A 43 -11.28 10.35 9.19
N HIS A 44 -11.07 10.45 7.88
CA HIS A 44 -11.76 11.40 6.99
C HIS A 44 -13.03 10.83 6.35
N LYS A 45 -13.52 9.65 6.77
CA LYS A 45 -14.74 9.01 6.25
C LYS A 45 -14.75 8.78 4.73
N LYS A 46 -13.57 8.71 4.10
CA LYS A 46 -13.49 8.55 2.65
C LYS A 46 -13.89 7.15 2.19
N LEU A 47 -13.80 6.17 3.10
CA LEU A 47 -14.14 4.78 2.82
C LEU A 47 -15.61 4.44 3.13
N ASP A 48 -16.37 5.36 3.75
CA ASP A 48 -17.76 5.14 4.13
C ASP A 48 -18.65 4.79 2.92
N GLY A 49 -18.41 5.41 1.76
CA GLY A 49 -19.13 5.10 0.53
C GLY A 49 -18.91 3.65 0.06
N LEU A 50 -17.69 3.14 0.21
CA LEU A 50 -17.37 1.75 -0.11
C LEU A 50 -17.99 0.79 0.91
N ALA A 51 -17.96 1.14 2.19
CA ALA A 51 -18.59 0.36 3.25
C ALA A 51 -20.12 0.25 3.06
N ASN A 52 -20.78 1.38 2.80
CA ASN A 52 -22.22 1.41 2.55
C ASN A 52 -22.60 0.59 1.32
N LYS A 53 -21.83 0.72 0.23
CA LYS A 53 -22.06 -0.09 -0.98
C LYS A 53 -21.90 -1.59 -0.70
N ALA A 54 -20.87 -1.98 0.06
CA ALA A 54 -20.65 -3.38 0.40
C ALA A 54 -21.81 -3.95 1.25
N LEU A 55 -22.33 -3.16 2.19
CA LEU A 55 -23.51 -3.54 2.97
C LEU A 55 -24.76 -3.69 2.10
N ASP A 56 -24.99 -2.74 1.18
CA ASP A 56 -26.11 -2.81 0.24
C ASP A 56 -26.00 -4.03 -0.68
N ASP A 57 -24.82 -4.30 -1.24
CA ASP A 57 -24.60 -5.46 -2.09
C ASP A 57 -24.81 -6.76 -1.30
N PHE A 58 -24.33 -6.84 -0.05
CA PHE A 58 -24.58 -7.99 0.83
C PHE A 58 -26.07 -8.21 1.10
N ASN A 59 -26.79 -7.15 1.49
CA ASN A 59 -28.23 -7.20 1.76
C ASN A 59 -29.06 -7.61 0.52
N ASN A 60 -28.56 -7.29 -0.68
CA ASN A 60 -29.18 -7.67 -1.95
C ASN A 60 -28.70 -9.04 -2.48
N GLY A 61 -27.93 -9.81 -1.70
CA GLY A 61 -27.43 -11.12 -2.12
C GLY A 61 -26.37 -11.05 -3.22
N LYS A 62 -25.76 -9.90 -3.47
CA LYS A 62 -24.71 -9.69 -4.48
C LYS A 62 -23.33 -9.99 -3.91
N TYR A 63 -23.15 -11.20 -3.41
CA TYR A 63 -21.86 -11.70 -2.94
C TYR A 63 -21.63 -13.12 -3.44
N LYS A 64 -20.37 -13.56 -3.40
CA LYS A 64 -20.00 -14.94 -3.70
C LYS A 64 -19.51 -15.61 -2.42
N SER A 65 -20.02 -16.80 -2.12
CA SER A 65 -19.47 -17.63 -1.06
C SER A 65 -18.05 -18.06 -1.43
N LEU A 66 -17.18 -18.13 -0.43
CA LEU A 66 -15.82 -18.64 -0.57
C LEU A 66 -15.80 -20.10 -1.03
#